data_AF-A0A7Y8WSF6-F1
#
_entry.id   AF-A0A7Y8WSF6-F1
#
_cell.length_a   1.000
_cell.length_b   1.000
_cell.length_c   1.000
_cell.angle_alpha   90.00
_cell.angle_beta   90.00
_cell.angle_gamma   90.00
#
_symmetry.space_group_name_H-M   'P 1'
#
loop_
_entity.id
_entity.type
_entity.pdbx_description
1 polymer ?
#
loop_
_entity_poly.entity_id
_entity_poly.type
_entity_poly.pdbx_seq_one_letter_code
_entity_poly.pdbx_strand_id
1 'polypeptide(L)'
;MEEPIELDHTFVSDKVPQAFVQSVKYFFSDAKTIEEYWHMVQIAAFRFECEQNTVDVLTIAIQSFKQLIRKLKSTKLVVKPIAFFYGILTNKIKEFYLEQLFENRCESKPFRFVLETGEVMYYDWLHA
;
A
#
# COMPACT_ATOMS: atom_id res chain seq x y z
N MET A 1 -23.60 -0.25 32.27
CA MET A 1 -22.60 -0.32 31.19
C MET A 1 -22.43 1.08 30.70
N GLU A 2 -21.26 1.65 30.90
CA GLU A 2 -20.92 3.01 30.46
C GLU A 2 -20.57 2.91 28.97
N GLU A 3 -21.28 3.65 28.12
CA GLU A 3 -20.98 3.62 26.68
C GLU A 3 -19.59 4.24 26.45
N PRO A 4 -18.73 3.60 25.62
CA PRO A 4 -17.40 4.14 25.34
C PRO A 4 -17.53 5.54 24.75
N ILE A 5 -16.76 6.49 25.29
CA ILE A 5 -16.70 7.86 24.76
C ILE A 5 -16.22 7.78 23.31
N GLU A 6 -17.03 8.27 22.37
CA GLU A 6 -16.67 8.35 20.96
C GLU A 6 -15.57 9.41 20.80
N LEU A 7 -14.37 8.98 20.40
CA LEU A 7 -13.22 9.83 20.20
C LEU A 7 -13.20 10.32 18.75
N ASP A 8 -13.20 11.63 18.56
CA ASP A 8 -13.13 12.20 17.22
C ASP A 8 -11.71 12.15 16.63
N HIS A 9 -11.58 12.54 15.37
CA HIS A 9 -10.34 12.55 14.61
C HIS A 9 -9.18 13.35 15.24
N THR A 10 -9.42 14.17 16.27
CA THR A 10 -8.35 14.87 17.00
C THR A 10 -7.62 13.98 17.99
N PHE A 11 -8.17 12.80 18.30
CA PHE A 11 -7.60 11.79 19.20
C PHE A 11 -6.94 10.60 18.45
N VAL A 12 -6.77 10.70 17.13
CA VAL A 12 -6.07 9.67 16.34
C VAL A 12 -4.62 9.56 16.78
N SER A 13 -4.12 8.33 16.93
CA SER A 13 -2.72 8.07 17.29
C SER A 13 -1.72 8.72 16.33
N ASP A 14 -0.63 9.27 16.88
CA ASP A 14 0.51 9.81 16.12
C ASP A 14 1.19 8.79 15.19
N LYS A 15 0.89 7.49 15.34
CA LYS A 15 1.33 6.42 14.43
C LYS A 15 0.64 6.48 13.06
N VAL A 16 -0.48 7.18 12.94
CA VAL A 16 -1.17 7.39 11.68
C VAL A 16 -0.63 8.68 11.03
N PRO A 17 -0.11 8.64 9.79
CA PRO A 17 0.39 9.83 9.14
C PRO A 17 -0.70 10.89 8.99
N GLN A 18 -0.37 12.12 9.36
CA GLN A 18 -1.35 13.20 9.38
C GLN A 18 -1.98 13.46 8.00
N ALA A 19 -1.24 13.29 6.91
CA ALA A 19 -1.79 13.40 5.56
C ALA A 19 -2.91 12.38 5.27
N PHE A 20 -2.82 11.17 5.86
CA PHE A 20 -3.87 10.16 5.78
C PHE A 20 -5.08 10.58 6.61
N VAL A 21 -4.88 11.00 7.87
CA VAL A 21 -5.96 11.52 8.75
C VAL A 21 -6.73 12.65 8.06
N GLN A 22 -6.03 13.63 7.51
CA GLN A 22 -6.65 14.76 6.80
C GLN A 22 -7.45 14.32 5.56
N SER A 23 -7.09 13.19 4.94
CA SER A 23 -7.83 12.65 3.79
C SER A 23 -9.10 11.89 4.21
N VAL A 24 -9.04 11.17 5.33
CA VAL A 24 -10.13 10.29 5.81
C VAL A 24 -11.17 11.04 6.64
N LYS A 25 -10.74 12.02 7.46
CA LYS A 25 -11.59 12.68 8.47
C LYS A 25 -12.86 13.34 7.92
N TYR A 26 -12.84 13.78 6.66
CA TYR A 26 -14.00 14.40 6.01
C TYR A 26 -15.14 13.41 5.74
N PHE A 27 -14.85 12.11 5.77
CA PHE A 27 -15.80 11.03 5.50
C PHE A 27 -16.07 10.17 6.74
N PHE A 28 -15.08 10.03 7.62
CA PHE A 28 -15.19 9.29 8.89
C PHE A 28 -14.53 10.11 9.98
N SER A 29 -15.31 10.59 10.95
CA SER A 29 -14.82 11.46 12.03
C SER A 29 -14.33 10.70 13.26
N ASP A 30 -14.70 9.44 13.41
CA ASP A 30 -14.31 8.58 14.53
C ASP A 30 -12.83 8.16 14.40
N ALA A 31 -12.05 8.38 15.47
CA ALA A 31 -10.62 8.07 15.50
C ALA A 31 -10.35 6.59 15.25
N LYS A 32 -11.13 5.71 15.89
CA LYS A 32 -10.97 4.27 15.76
C LYS A 32 -11.16 3.81 14.32
N THR A 33 -12.14 4.36 13.62
CA THR A 33 -12.38 4.09 12.20
C THR A 33 -11.19 4.52 11.33
N ILE A 34 -10.61 5.70 11.58
CA ILE A 34 -9.42 6.18 10.86
C ILE A 34 -8.23 5.24 11.10
N GLU A 35 -8.02 4.83 12.35
CA GLU A 35 -6.96 3.90 12.74
C GLU A 35 -7.15 2.51 12.11
N GLU A 36 -8.38 2.00 12.03
CA GLU A 36 -8.71 0.73 11.37
C GLU A 36 -8.34 0.76 9.88
N TYR A 37 -8.64 1.85 9.17
CA TYR A 37 -8.20 2.02 7.77
C TYR A 37 -6.67 2.05 7.66
N TRP A 38 -5.98 2.75 8.57
CA TRP A 38 -4.52 2.76 8.57
C TRP A 38 -3.93 1.39 8.92
N HIS A 39 -4.55 0.65 9.82
CA HIS A 39 -4.14 -0.70 10.16
C HIS A 39 -4.19 -1.62 8.94
N MET A 40 -5.23 -1.50 8.09
CA MET A 40 -5.28 -2.23 6.82
C MET A 40 -4.15 -1.87 5.86
N VAL A 41 -3.68 -0.60 5.87
CA VAL A 41 -2.49 -0.16 5.13
C VAL A 41 -1.25 -0.89 5.62
N GLN A 42 -1.05 -0.97 6.93
CA GLN A 42 0.10 -1.65 7.53
C GLN A 42 0.09 -3.15 7.21
N ILE A 43 -1.06 -3.83 7.31
CA ILE A 43 -1.18 -5.25 6.95
C ILE A 43 -0.81 -5.48 5.48
N ALA A 44 -1.34 -4.65 4.58
CA ALA A 44 -1.05 -4.79 3.16
C ALA A 44 0.43 -4.51 2.84
N ALA A 45 1.01 -3.45 3.41
CA ALA A 45 2.41 -3.11 3.21
C ALA A 45 3.34 -4.23 3.71
N PHE A 46 3.09 -4.76 4.90
CA PHE A 46 3.84 -5.89 5.47
C PHE A 46 3.76 -7.14 4.59
N ARG A 47 2.58 -7.45 4.04
CA ARG A 47 2.38 -8.62 3.17
C ARG A 47 3.23 -8.59 1.90
N PHE A 48 3.59 -7.42 1.40
CA PHE A 48 4.40 -7.25 0.19
C PHE A 48 5.77 -6.64 0.49
N GLU A 49 6.25 -6.73 1.73
CA GLU A 49 7.57 -6.26 2.16
C GLU A 49 7.83 -4.77 1.81
N CYS A 50 6.75 -3.99 1.77
CA CYS A 50 6.77 -2.58 1.39
C CYS A 50 6.74 -1.65 2.61
N GLU A 51 6.85 -2.15 3.85
CA GLU A 51 6.78 -1.30 5.05
C GLU A 51 7.85 -0.20 5.11
N GLN A 52 8.98 -0.39 4.42
CA GLN A 52 10.07 0.59 4.35
C GLN A 52 9.76 1.74 3.37
N ASN A 53 8.87 1.51 2.39
CA ASN A 53 8.48 2.48 1.35
C ASN A 53 7.37 3.42 1.84
N THR A 54 7.61 4.07 2.98
CA THR A 54 6.57 4.80 3.75
C THR A 54 5.84 5.89 2.96
N VAL A 55 6.55 6.63 2.09
CA VAL A 55 5.97 7.71 1.27
C VAL A 55 5.07 7.16 0.16
N ASP A 56 5.50 6.10 -0.54
CA ASP A 56 4.73 5.47 -1.61
C ASP A 56 3.51 4.74 -1.05
N VAL A 57 3.69 4.00 0.06
CA VAL A 57 2.59 3.33 0.76
C VAL A 57 1.53 4.34 1.21
N LEU A 58 1.94 5.48 1.78
CA LEU A 58 1.02 6.56 2.16
C LEU A 58 0.27 7.10 0.94
N THR A 59 0.97 7.33 -0.18
CA THR A 59 0.39 7.83 -1.42
C THR A 59 -0.63 6.85 -1.99
N ILE A 60 -0.27 5.56 -2.08
CA ILE A 60 -1.14 4.48 -2.55
C ILE A 60 -2.37 4.34 -1.63
N ALA A 61 -2.20 4.47 -0.31
CA ALA A 61 -3.30 4.41 0.65
C ALA A 61 -4.30 5.56 0.43
N ILE A 62 -3.83 6.80 0.30
CA ILE A 62 -4.69 7.96 0.03
C ILE A 62 -5.43 7.80 -1.31
N GLN A 63 -4.74 7.33 -2.36
CA GLN A 63 -5.37 7.09 -3.66
C GLN A 63 -6.45 5.99 -3.58
N SER A 64 -6.15 4.88 -2.90
CA SER A 64 -7.08 3.77 -2.67
C SER A 64 -8.33 4.21 -1.91
N PHE A 65 -8.14 5.04 -0.89
CA PHE A 65 -9.23 5.61 -0.11
C PHE A 65 -10.13 6.53 -0.97
N LYS A 66 -9.55 7.41 -1.78
CA LYS A 66 -10.31 8.25 -2.73
C LYS A 66 -11.14 7.40 -3.70
N GLN A 67 -10.60 6.26 -4.17
CA GLN A 67 -11.36 5.33 -5.01
C GLN A 67 -12.52 4.67 -4.27
N LEU A 68 -12.33 4.26 -3.01
CA LEU A 68 -13.42 3.79 -2.14
C LEU A 68 -14.53 4.84 -2.04
N ILE A 69 -14.19 6.09 -1.71
CA ILE A 69 -15.16 7.19 -1.57
C ILE A 69 -15.95 7.40 -2.87
N ARG A 70 -15.27 7.38 -4.03
CA ARG A 70 -15.94 7.47 -5.33
C ARG A 70 -16.97 6.35 -5.49
N LYS A 71 -16.65 5.11 -5.11
CA LYS A 71 -17.60 3.99 -5.20
C LYS A 71 -18.75 4.07 -4.20
N LEU A 72 -18.47 4.45 -2.96
CA LEU A 72 -19.51 4.67 -1.94
C LEU A 72 -20.53 5.71 -2.41
N LYS A 73 -20.06 6.80 -3.03
CA LYS A 73 -20.93 7.86 -3.56
C LYS A 73 -21.65 7.47 -4.86
N SER A 74 -21.05 6.62 -5.69
CA SER A 74 -21.67 6.21 -6.97
C SER A 74 -22.63 5.02 -6.85
N THR A 75 -22.60 4.27 -5.75
CA THR A 75 -23.28 2.96 -5.68
C THR A 75 -23.68 2.62 -4.25
N LYS A 76 -24.94 2.21 -4.04
CA LYS A 76 -25.47 1.82 -2.71
C LYS A 76 -25.05 0.40 -2.24
N LEU A 77 -24.13 -0.27 -2.93
CA LEU A 77 -23.84 -1.70 -2.75
C LEU A 77 -22.58 -2.03 -1.94
N VAL A 78 -21.78 -1.02 -1.55
CA VAL A 78 -20.58 -1.28 -0.73
C VAL A 78 -20.99 -1.49 0.72
N VAL A 79 -21.29 -2.75 1.07
CA VAL A 79 -21.75 -3.14 2.41
C VAL A 79 -20.61 -3.10 3.44
N LYS A 80 -19.37 -3.40 3.03
CA LYS A 80 -18.20 -3.47 3.92
C LYS A 80 -17.07 -2.56 3.42
N PRO A 81 -17.10 -1.25 3.76
CA PRO A 81 -16.14 -0.27 3.25
C PRO A 81 -14.67 -0.60 3.52
N ILE A 82 -14.34 -1.05 4.75
CA ILE A 82 -12.97 -1.41 5.14
C ILE A 82 -12.43 -2.58 4.30
N ALA A 83 -13.22 -3.65 4.16
CA ALA A 83 -12.84 -4.80 3.33
C ALA A 83 -12.67 -4.42 1.85
N PHE A 84 -13.56 -3.55 1.34
CA PHE A 84 -13.47 -3.05 -0.03
C PHE A 84 -12.23 -2.19 -0.25
N PHE A 85 -11.91 -1.30 0.69
CA PHE A 85 -10.67 -0.52 0.70
C PHE A 85 -9.45 -1.43 0.69
N TYR A 86 -9.40 -2.43 1.58
CA TYR A 86 -8.29 -3.37 1.65
C TYR A 86 -8.07 -4.11 0.34
N GLY A 87 -9.14 -4.48 -0.37
CA GLY A 87 -9.06 -5.08 -1.71
C GLY A 87 -8.43 -4.15 -2.75
N ILE A 88 -8.86 -2.88 -2.82
CA ILE A 88 -8.26 -1.88 -3.72
C ILE A 88 -6.78 -1.69 -3.40
N LEU A 89 -6.48 -1.45 -2.12
CA LEU A 89 -5.16 -1.20 -1.59
C LEU A 89 -4.19 -2.34 -1.88
N THR A 90 -4.61 -3.58 -1.60
CA THR A 90 -3.82 -4.79 -1.81
C THR A 90 -3.42 -4.95 -3.29
N ASN A 91 -4.35 -4.69 -4.21
CA ASN A 91 -4.04 -4.78 -5.64
C ASN A 91 -3.00 -3.74 -6.05
N LYS A 92 -3.11 -2.50 -5.56
CA LYS A 92 -2.17 -1.43 -5.89
C LYS A 92 -0.78 -1.64 -5.29
N ILE A 93 -0.70 -2.07 -4.04
CA ILE A 93 0.60 -2.38 -3.41
C ILE A 93 1.25 -3.57 -4.12
N LYS A 94 0.46 -4.59 -4.52
CA LYS A 94 0.98 -5.70 -5.31
C LYS A 94 1.57 -5.25 -6.65
N GLU A 95 0.87 -4.37 -7.38
CA GLU A 95 1.37 -3.79 -8.63
C GLU A 95 2.71 -3.07 -8.40
N PHE A 96 2.76 -2.17 -7.42
CA PHE A 96 3.98 -1.46 -7.03
C PHE A 96 5.14 -2.39 -6.64
N TYR A 97 4.87 -3.45 -5.86
CA TYR A 97 5.87 -4.45 -5.50
C TYR A 97 6.42 -5.18 -6.74
N LEU A 98 5.54 -5.56 -7.68
CA LEU A 98 5.95 -6.22 -8.92
C LEU A 98 6.79 -5.31 -9.83
N GLU A 99 6.47 -4.02 -9.87
CA GLU A 99 7.23 -3.00 -10.59
C GLU A 99 8.65 -2.88 -10.01
N GLN A 100 8.78 -2.72 -8.69
CA GLN A 100 10.10 -2.68 -8.04
C GLN A 100 10.91 -3.96 -8.25
N LEU A 101 10.29 -5.14 -8.20
CA LEU A 101 10.97 -6.40 -8.52
C LEU A 101 11.45 -6.45 -9.97
N PHE A 102 10.70 -5.86 -10.90
CA PHE A 102 11.09 -5.83 -12.31
C PHE A 102 12.25 -4.86 -12.54
N GLU A 103 12.19 -3.66 -11.97
CA GLU A 103 13.27 -2.66 -12.03
C GLU A 103 14.57 -3.22 -11.45
N ASN A 104 14.52 -3.81 -10.25
CA ASN A 104 15.68 -4.46 -9.62
C ASN A 104 16.28 -5.58 -10.49
N ARG A 105 15.45 -6.33 -11.23
CA ARG A 105 15.94 -7.34 -12.18
C ARG A 105 16.60 -6.70 -13.40
N CYS A 106 16.04 -5.62 -13.94
CA CYS A 106 16.62 -4.91 -15.09
C CYS A 106 17.93 -4.17 -14.76
N GLU A 107 18.15 -3.78 -13.50
CA GLU A 107 19.42 -3.19 -13.05
C GLU A 107 20.52 -4.22 -12.75
N SER A 108 20.21 -5.53 -12.83
CA SER A 108 21.18 -6.59 -12.63
C SER A 108 22.25 -6.55 -13.71
N LYS A 109 23.52 -6.34 -13.33
CA LYS A 109 24.66 -6.50 -14.26
C LYS A 109 24.60 -7.90 -14.90
N PRO A 110 24.91 -8.04 -16.20
CA PRO A 110 24.91 -9.35 -16.86
C PRO A 110 25.80 -10.32 -16.09
N PHE A 111 25.31 -11.55 -15.91
CA PHE A 111 26.07 -12.57 -15.19
C PHE A 111 27.36 -12.86 -15.94
N ARG A 112 28.50 -12.68 -15.26
CA ARG A 112 29.83 -12.95 -15.81
C ARG A 112 30.22 -14.39 -15.46
N PHE A 113 30.38 -15.22 -16.47
CA PHE A 113 30.90 -16.58 -16.34
C PHE A 113 32.28 -16.69 -16.97
N VAL A 114 33.19 -17.37 -16.29
CA VAL A 114 34.50 -17.75 -16.85
C VAL A 114 34.44 -19.25 -17.13
N LEU A 115 34.50 -19.62 -18.41
CA LEU A 115 34.51 -21.01 -18.84
C LEU A 115 35.85 -21.67 -18.49
N GLU A 116 35.88 -23.01 -18.43
CA GLU A 116 37.12 -23.77 -18.21
C GLU A 116 38.19 -23.48 -19.30
N THR A 117 37.75 -23.02 -20.48
CA THR A 117 38.60 -22.55 -21.58
C THR A 117 39.25 -21.18 -21.33
N GLY A 118 38.84 -20.46 -20.28
CA GLY A 118 39.26 -19.09 -19.97
C GLY A 118 38.42 -18.01 -20.67
N GLU A 119 37.47 -18.40 -21.51
CA GLU A 119 36.55 -17.47 -22.17
C GLU A 119 35.55 -16.85 -21.18
N VAL A 120 35.27 -15.55 -21.35
CA VAL A 120 34.32 -14.82 -20.52
C VAL A 120 33.02 -14.64 -21.28
N MET A 121 31.94 -15.19 -20.72
CA MET A 121 30.59 -15.03 -21.25
C MET A 121 29.80 -14.06 -20.37
N TYR A 122 29.11 -13.11 -21.02
CA TYR A 122 28.13 -12.23 -20.39
C TYR A 122 26.74 -12.69 -20.83
N TYR A 123 25.94 -13.19 -19.90
CA TYR A 123 24.57 -13.60 -20.17
C TYR A 123 23.62 -12.50 -19.69
N ASP A 124 22.90 -11.90 -20.62
CA ASP A 124 21.77 -11.00 -20.35
C ASP A 124 20.49 -11.71 -20.78
N TRP A 125 19.63 -12.03 -19.82
CA TRP A 125 18.39 -12.78 -20.05
C TRP A 125 17.36 -11.99 -20.86
N LEU A 126 17.60 -10.70 -21.16
CA LEU A 126 16.68 -9.81 -21.87
C LEU A 126 16.92 -9.71 -23.39
N HIS A 127 17.96 -10.36 -23.93
CA HIS A 127 18.32 -10.27 -25.36
C HIS A 127 18.39 -11.64 -26.08
N ALA A 128 17.69 -12.65 -25.56
CA ALA A 128 17.55 -13.98 -26.19
C ALA A 128 16.27 -14.09 -27.03
#